data_AF-A0A218QVW0-F1
#
_entry.id   AF-A0A218QVW0-F1
#
_cell.length_a   1.000
_cell.length_b   1.000
_cell.length_c   1.000
_cell.angle_alpha   90.00
_cell.angle_beta   90.00
_cell.angle_gamma   90.00
#
_symmetry.space_group_name_H-M   'P 1'
#
loop_
_entity.id
_entity.type
_entity.pdbx_description
1 polymer ?
#
loop_
_entity_poly.entity_id
_entity_poly.type
_entity_poly.pdbx_seq_one_letter_code
_entity_poly.pdbx_strand_id
1 'polypeptide(L)' 'MAQGETSIRVYLKPEAKDRFKTTCFLKGLNMSDIAAELIEDWLVKNAVDLPTPQTKKSSSQTKKREEET' A
#
# COMPACT_ATOMS: atom_id res chain seq x y z
N MET A 1 -13.07 7.80 10.54
CA MET A 1 -12.45 7.11 9.39
C MET A 1 -11.03 7.61 9.32
N ALA A 2 -10.04 6.78 9.66
CA ALA A 2 -8.64 7.23 9.65
C ALA A 2 -8.16 7.35 8.19
N GLN A 3 -7.67 8.54 7.83
CA GLN A 3 -7.10 8.81 6.51
C GLN A 3 -5.71 8.15 6.44
N GLY A 4 -5.50 7.14 5.59
CA GLY A 4 -4.13 6.68 5.26
C GLY A 4 -3.93 5.20 4.95
N GLU A 5 -4.91 4.34 5.25
CA GLU A 5 -4.74 2.90 5.02
C GLU A 5 -4.92 2.57 3.53
N THR A 6 -3.87 2.06 2.90
CA THR A 6 -3.89 1.59 1.50
C THR A 6 -3.70 0.07 1.45
N SER A 7 -4.45 -0.61 0.57
CA SER A 7 -4.39 -2.06 0.43
C SER A 7 -3.46 -2.48 -0.70
N ILE A 8 -2.65 -3.50 -0.45
CA ILE A 8 -1.86 -4.16 -1.50
C ILE A 8 -2.46 -5.52 -1.84
N ARG A 9 -2.38 -5.92 -3.12
CA ARG A 9 -2.74 -7.27 -3.57
C ARG A 9 -1.46 -8.03 -3.89
N VAL A 10 -1.26 -9.17 -3.23
CA VAL A 10 -0.06 -9.99 -3.38
C VAL A 10 -0.43 -11.36 -3.93
N TYR A 11 0.34 -11.84 -4.90
CA TYR A 11 0.21 -13.19 -5.43
C TYR A 11 1.24 -14.10 -4.76
N LEU A 12 0.75 -15.18 -4.17
CA LEU A 12 1.55 -16.15 -3.44
C LEU A 12 1.26 -17.53 -4.00
N LYS A 13 2.24 -18.44 -3.91
CA LYS A 13 1.99 -19.86 -4.15
C LYS A 13 0.95 -20.36 -3.14
N PRO A 14 0.02 -21.25 -3.54
CA PRO A 14 -1.07 -21.71 -2.68
C PRO A 14 -0.55 -22.34 -1.37
N GLU A 15 0.52 -23.13 -1.46
CA GLU A 15 1.15 -23.77 -0.28
C GLU A 15 1.74 -22.75 0.70
N ALA A 16 2.34 -21.68 0.18
CA ALA A 16 2.92 -20.62 1.02
C ALA A 16 1.82 -19.83 1.74
N LYS A 17 0.72 -19.53 1.04
CA LYS A 17 -0.45 -18.86 1.63
C LYS A 17 -1.05 -19.70 2.75
N ASP A 18 -1.21 -20.99 2.54
CA ASP A 18 -1.80 -21.89 3.54
C ASP A 18 -0.93 -21.99 4.81
N ARG A 19 0.38 -22.19 4.63
CA ARG A 19 1.34 -22.20 5.74
C ARG A 19 1.36 -20.89 6.50
N PHE A 20 1.33 -19.76 5.79
CA PHE A 20 1.29 -18.43 6.40
C PHE A 20 0.03 -18.24 7.25
N LYS A 21 -1.14 -18.54 6.69
CA LYS A 21 -2.43 -18.47 7.39
C LYS A 21 -2.45 -19.36 8.63
N THR A 22 -2.03 -20.61 8.49
CA THR A 22 -1.98 -21.58 9.60
C THR A 22 -1.05 -21.11 10.71
N THR A 23 0.13 -20.58 10.36
CA THR A 23 1.08 -20.07 11.35
C THR A 23 0.53 -18.85 12.09
N CYS A 24 -0.09 -17.92 11.38
CA CYS A 24 -0.73 -16.75 12.00
C CYS A 24 -1.86 -17.18 12.94
N PHE A 25 -2.69 -18.13 12.50
CA PHE A 25 -3.78 -18.67 13.32
C PHE A 25 -3.28 -19.34 14.61
N LEU A 26 -2.27 -20.20 14.52
CA LEU A 26 -1.69 -20.87 15.69
C LEU A 26 -1.06 -19.91 16.70
N LYS A 27 -0.54 -18.78 16.21
CA LYS A 27 0.04 -17.72 17.06
C LYS A 27 -0.98 -16.69 17.53
N GLY A 28 -2.22 -16.75 17.06
CA GLY A 28 -3.24 -15.74 17.37
C GLY A 28 -2.94 -14.35 16.77
N LEU A 29 -2.21 -14.29 15.67
CA LEU A 29 -1.78 -13.04 15.02
C LEU A 29 -2.61 -12.74 13.78
N ASN A 30 -2.88 -11.47 13.51
CA ASN A 30 -3.55 -11.08 12.27
C ASN A 30 -2.58 -11.14 11.08
N MET A 31 -3.06 -11.68 9.97
CA MET A 31 -2.27 -11.75 8.73
C MET A 31 -1.83 -10.37 8.23
N SER A 32 -2.67 -9.35 8.40
CA SER A 32 -2.37 -7.98 7.96
C SER A 32 -1.23 -7.35 8.77
N ASP A 33 -1.25 -7.52 10.10
CA ASP A 33 -0.24 -6.95 11.00
C ASP A 33 1.14 -7.56 10.69
N ILE A 34 1.19 -8.89 10.48
CA ILE A 34 2.42 -9.59 10.12
C ILE A 34 2.92 -9.17 8.73
N ALA A 35 2.01 -9.00 7.77
CA ALA A 35 2.41 -8.54 6.44
C ALA A 35 2.99 -7.11 6.49
N ALA A 36 2.39 -6.22 7.28
CA ALA A 36 2.89 -4.86 7.47
C ALA A 36 4.27 -4.86 8.13
N GLU A 37 4.45 -5.61 9.22
CA GLU A 37 5.74 -5.73 9.92
C GLU A 37 6.85 -6.25 9.00
N LEU A 38 6.56 -7.29 8.20
CA LEU A 38 7.52 -7.85 7.24
C LEU A 38 7.90 -6.86 6.14
N ILE A 39 6.97 -6.01 5.70
CA ILE A 39 7.23 -4.96 4.71
C ILE A 39 8.14 -3.88 5.31
N GLU A 40 7.87 -3.43 6.53
CA GLU A 40 8.70 -2.44 7.22
C GLU A 40 10.12 -2.97 7.48
N ASP A 41 10.26 -4.20 7.98
CA ASP A 41 11.56 -4.85 8.19
C ASP A 41 12.34 -4.99 6.87
N TRP A 42 11.65 -5.35 5.78
CA TRP A 42 12.27 -5.41 4.46
C TRP A 42 12.76 -4.04 4.00
N LEU A 43 11.99 -2.98 4.20
CA LEU A 43 12.36 -1.61 3.84
C LEU A 43 13.55 -1.10 4.66
N VAL A 44 13.62 -1.42 5.96
CA VAL A 44 14.77 -1.07 6.80
C VAL A 44 16.05 -1.74 6.28
N LYS A 45 15.98 -3.03 5.92
CA LYS A 45 17.12 -3.80 5.43
C LYS A 45 17.56 -3.41 4.03
N ASN A 46 16.62 -2.98 3.20
CA ASN A 46 16.84 -2.65 1.80
C ASN A 46 16.57 -1.17 1.55
N ALA A 47 16.93 -0.30 2.49
CA ALA A 47 16.77 1.14 2.35
C ALA A 47 17.59 1.62 1.15
N VAL A 48 16.93 1.72 0.00
CA VAL A 48 17.44 2.40 -1.19
C VAL A 48 16.97 3.84 -1.08
N ASP A 49 17.84 4.79 -1.39
CA ASP A 49 17.46 6.19 -1.54
C ASP A 49 16.52 6.29 -2.76
N LEU A 50 15.23 6.03 -2.54
CA LEU A 50 14.21 6.14 -3.55
C LEU A 50 13.89 7.63 -3.72
N PRO A 51 14.03 8.20 -4.94
CA PRO A 51 13.56 9.55 -5.17
C PRO A 51 12.05 9.59 -4.92
N THR A 52 11.64 10.38 -3.91
CA THR A 52 10.24 10.54 -3.51
C THR A 52 9.33 10.74 -4.73
N PRO A 53 8.29 9.93 -4.92
CA PRO A 53 7.35 10.13 -6.02
C PRO A 53 6.61 11.45 -5.81
N GLN A 54 6.89 12.40 -6.69
CA GLN A 54 6.26 13.71 -6.72
C GLN A 54 4.75 13.55 -6.88
N THR A 55 4.00 13.87 -5.82
CA THR A 55 2.54 13.97 -5.85
C THR A 55 2.19 15.11 -6.80
N LYS A 56 1.84 14.79 -8.06
CA LYS A 56 1.30 15.76 -9.01
C LYS A 56 -0.02 16.29 -8.45
N LYS A 57 -0.01 17.50 -7.91
CA LYS A 57 -1.21 18.27 -7.62
C LYS A 57 -1.92 18.54 -8.95
N SER A 58 -3.04 17.88 -9.18
CA SER A 58 -3.97 18.19 -10.26
C SER A 58 -4.63 19.56 -9.98
N SER A 59 -4.02 20.63 -10.44
CA SER A 59 -4.67 21.92 -10.57
C SER A 59 -5.49 21.93 -11.87
N SER A 60 -6.72 21.43 -11.78
CA SER A 60 -7.75 21.59 -12.81
C SER A 60 -8.22 23.04 -12.79
N GLN A 61 -7.61 23.89 -13.61
CA GLN A 61 -8.08 25.25 -13.82
C GLN A 61 -9.33 25.23 -14.71
N THR A 62 -10.49 25.33 -14.07
CA THR A 62 -11.74 25.78 -14.67
C THR A 62 -11.50 27.14 -15.35
N LYS A 63 -11.70 27.25 -16.66
CA LYS A 63 -12.11 28.52 -17.27
C LYS A 63 -13.17 28.29 -18.35
N LYS A 64 -14.37 28.67 -17.92
CA LYS A 64 -15.68 28.79 -18.56
C LYS A 64 -15.63 29.43 -19.96
N ARG A 65 -16.46 28.91 -20.86
CA ARG A 65 -16.87 29.44 -22.17
C ARG A 65 -18.05 30.39 -21.99
N GLU A 66 -17.97 31.61 -22.55
CA GLU A 66 -19.03 32.59 -22.93
C GLU A 66 -18.35 33.37 -24.08
N GLU A 67 -18.66 33.29 -25.39
CA GLU A 67 -19.87 33.51 -26.23
C GLU A 67 -20.49 34.92 -26.11
N GLU A 68 -20.74 35.53 -27.28
CA GLU A 68 -21.35 36.84 -27.61
C GLU A 68 -20.43 38.08 -27.40
N THR A 69 -20.04 38.83 -28.44
CA THR A 69 -20.87 39.63 -29.35
C THR A 69 -20.09 39.96 -30.63
#